data_AF-D4DT76-F1
#
_entry.id   AF-D4DT76-F1
#
_cell.length_a   1.000
_cell.length_b   1.000
_cell.length_c   1.000
_cell.angle_alpha   90.00
_cell.angle_beta   90.00
_cell.angle_gamma   90.00
#
_symmetry.space_group_name_H-M   'P 1'
#
loop_
_entity.id
_entity.type
_entity.pdbx_description
1 polymer ?
#
loop_
_entity_poly.entity_id
_entity_poly.type
_entity_poly.pdbx_seq_one_letter_code
_entity_poly.pdbx_strand_id
1 'polypeptide(L)' 'MKGEESGHVQKVYELRLDCDGDALVMQIEQQGGIACHTGRESCFYRVWQAEGGWQAVDAVLKDEKAIYGAKP' A
#
# COMPACT_ATOMS: atom_id res chain seq x y z
N MET A 1 13.77 1.62 2.86
CA MET A 1 13.07 0.31 2.98
C MET A 1 11.57 0.54 3.20
N LYS A 2 10.66 -0.29 2.66
CA LYS A 2 9.21 -0.12 2.92
C LYS A 2 8.95 -0.23 4.42
N GLY A 3 8.34 0.79 5.01
CA GLY A 3 8.07 0.83 6.44
C GLY A 3 9.26 1.29 7.30
N GLU A 4 10.35 1.79 6.71
CA GLU A 4 11.51 2.27 7.47
C GLU A 4 11.16 3.38 8.48
N GLU A 5 10.27 4.28 8.11
CA GLU A 5 9.83 5.36 9.02
C GLU A 5 8.53 5.03 9.76
N SER A 6 7.61 4.30 9.12
CA SER A 6 6.28 4.01 9.68
C SER A 6 6.18 2.70 10.46
N GLY A 7 7.20 1.84 10.40
CA GLY A 7 7.15 0.47 10.89
C GLY A 7 6.27 -0.48 10.07
N HIS A 8 5.56 0.00 9.05
CA HIS A 8 4.67 -0.79 8.20
C HIS A 8 5.47 -1.59 7.14
N VAL A 9 6.29 -2.52 7.60
CA VAL A 9 7.18 -3.33 6.77
C VAL A 9 6.42 -4.39 5.97
N GLN A 10 7.04 -4.87 4.90
CA GLN A 10 6.51 -5.95 4.07
C GLN A 10 7.44 -7.16 4.17
N LYS A 11 6.91 -8.28 4.65
CA LYS A 11 7.64 -9.55 4.68
C LYS A 11 7.36 -10.29 3.37
N VAL A 12 8.39 -10.53 2.58
CA VAL A 12 8.29 -11.22 1.29
C VAL A 12 8.26 -12.74 1.51
N TYR A 13 7.30 -13.42 0.89
CA TYR A 13 7.21 -14.88 0.86
C TYR A 13 7.60 -15.47 -0.49
N GLU A 14 7.19 -14.81 -1.58
CA GLU A 14 7.42 -15.32 -2.93
C GLU A 14 7.65 -14.15 -3.89
N LEU A 15 8.53 -14.39 -4.88
CA LEU A 15 8.75 -13.52 -6.02
C LEU A 15 8.40 -14.31 -7.28
N ARG A 16 7.54 -13.74 -8.12
CA ARG A 16 7.21 -14.25 -9.45
C ARG A 16 7.72 -13.28 -10.50
N LEU A 17 8.36 -13.81 -11.53
CA LEU A 17 8.76 -13.08 -12.71
C LEU A 17 7.70 -13.28 -13.80
N ASP A 18 7.47 -12.27 -14.62
CA ASP A 18 6.65 -12.39 -15.82
C ASP A 18 7.37 -13.12 -16.97
N CYS A 19 6.76 -13.20 -18.15
CA CYS A 19 7.19 -14.09 -19.22
C CYS A 19 8.42 -13.60 -19.99
N ASP A 20 8.62 -12.29 -20.10
CA ASP A 20 9.77 -11.63 -20.74
C ASP A 20 10.76 -11.02 -19.72
N GLY A 21 10.40 -11.01 -18.44
CA GLY A 21 11.32 -10.74 -17.34
C GLY A 21 11.46 -9.26 -16.98
N ASP A 22 10.50 -8.42 -17.35
CA ASP A 22 10.52 -6.99 -17.06
C ASP A 22 9.63 -6.57 -15.87
N ALA A 23 8.82 -7.49 -15.34
CA ALA A 23 8.01 -7.27 -14.15
C ALA A 23 8.13 -8.38 -13.10
N LEU A 24 8.04 -7.98 -11.83
CA LEU A 24 7.95 -8.87 -10.68
C LEU A 24 6.62 -8.68 -9.95
N VAL A 25 6.03 -9.80 -9.52
CA VAL A 25 4.94 -9.83 -8.54
C VAL A 25 5.48 -10.38 -7.23
N MET A 26 5.27 -9.65 -6.14
CA MET A 26 5.70 -10.06 -4.80
C MET A 26 4.48 -10.50 -3.98
N GLN A 27 4.48 -11.74 -3.50
CA GLN A 27 3.56 -12.15 -2.46
C GLN A 27 4.15 -11.80 -1.10
N ILE A 28 3.43 -10.99 -0.34
CA ILE A 28 3.91 -10.37 0.89
C ILE A 28 2.88 -10.48 2.01
N GLU A 29 3.36 -10.43 3.25
CA GLU A 29 2.56 -10.04 4.42
C GLU A 29 2.81 -8.54 4.68
N GLN A 30 1.74 -7.73 4.66
CA GLN A 30 1.81 -6.32 5.04
C GLN A 30 1.63 -6.18 6.55
N GLN A 31 2.73 -5.94 7.26
CA GLN A 31 2.65 -5.71 8.70
C GLN A 31 1.94 -4.39 8.99
N GLY A 32 1.06 -4.40 9.98
CA GLY A 32 0.19 -3.27 10.33
C GLY A 32 -1.00 -3.05 9.40
N GLY A 33 -1.20 -3.89 8.38
CA GLY A 33 -2.37 -3.85 7.49
C GLY A 33 -2.50 -2.59 6.63
N ILE A 34 -1.48 -1.71 6.61
CA ILE A 34 -1.50 -0.42 5.93
C ILE A 34 -0.25 -0.28 5.06
N ALA A 35 -0.39 -0.49 3.75
CA ALA A 35 0.70 -0.23 2.82
C ALA A 35 0.81 1.26 2.46
N CYS A 36 -0.32 1.96 2.40
CA CYS A 36 -0.39 3.33 1.90
C CYS A 36 -0.15 4.37 3.00
N HIS A 37 0.65 5.40 2.71
CA HIS A 37 0.89 6.52 3.62
C HIS A 37 -0.37 7.35 3.92
N THR A 38 -1.40 7.27 3.08
CA THR A 38 -2.71 7.91 3.31
C THR A 38 -3.58 7.17 4.34
N GLY A 39 -3.06 6.10 4.94
CA GLY A 39 -3.80 5.36 5.96
C GLY A 39 -4.63 4.19 5.48
N ARG A 40 -4.49 3.79 4.22
CA ARG A 40 -5.27 2.72 3.62
C ARG A 40 -4.44 1.45 3.47
N GLU A 41 -5.13 0.32 3.37
CA GLU A 41 -4.50 -0.97 3.12
C GLU A 41 -3.67 -0.94 1.84
N SER A 42 -4.25 -0.43 0.74
CA SER A 42 -3.65 -0.37 -0.58
C SER A 42 -3.53 1.08 -1.09
N CYS A 43 -2.53 1.34 -1.93
CA CYS A 43 -2.45 2.58 -2.70
C CYS A 43 -3.52 2.63 -3.80
N PHE A 44 -4.03 1.47 -4.23
CA PHE A 44 -5.01 1.32 -5.31
C PHE A 44 -6.46 1.48 -4.81
N TYR A 45 -6.69 2.45 -3.94
CA TYR A 45 -7.99 2.73 -3.33
C TYR A 45 -8.93 3.56 -4.20
N ARG A 46 -8.48 3.98 -5.38
CA ARG A 46 -9.29 4.76 -6.34
C ARG A 46 -9.62 3.89 -7.53
N VAL A 47 -10.91 3.79 -7.83
CA VAL A 47 -11.44 3.03 -8.97
C VAL A 47 -12.03 4.00 -9.97
N TRP A 48 -11.80 3.74 -11.27
CA TRP A 48 -12.43 4.47 -12.35
C TRP A 48 -13.89 4.04 -12.48
N GLN A 49 -14.81 5.00 -12.46
CA GLN A 49 -16.25 4.74 -12.61
C GLN A 49 -16.70 4.85 -14.06
N ALA A 50 -17.70 4.05 -14.44
CA ALA A 50 -18.23 4.00 -15.80
C ALA A 50 -18.80 5.36 -16.25
N GLU A 51 -19.34 6.14 -15.33
CA GLU A 51 -19.87 7.49 -15.56
C GLU A 51 -18.77 8.55 -15.70
N GLY A 52 -17.50 8.15 -15.52
CA GLY A 52 -16.32 8.99 -15.62
C GLY A 52 -15.80 9.43 -14.26
N GLY A 53 -14.49 9.29 -14.07
CA GLY A 53 -13.77 9.84 -12.92
C GLY A 53 -13.30 8.80 -11.89
N TRP A 54 -12.36 9.24 -11.06
CA TRP A 54 -11.72 8.42 -10.03
C TRP A 54 -12.41 8.60 -8.69
N GLN A 55 -13.01 7.54 -8.15
CA GLN A 55 -13.62 7.55 -6.83
C GLN A 55 -12.81 6.72 -5.84
N ALA A 56 -12.61 7.26 -4.63
CA ALA A 56 -12.03 6.50 -3.54
C ALA A 56 -13.09 5.51 -3.00
N VAL A 57 -12.75 4.23 -2.98
CA VAL A 57 -13.66 3.15 -2.57
C VAL A 57 -13.23 2.47 -1.27
N ASP A 58 -11.96 2.61 -0.87
CA ASP A 58 -11.46 2.03 0.38
C ASP A 58 -11.43 3.04 1.54
N ALA A 59 -11.73 2.54 2.73
CA ALA A 59 -11.73 3.31 3.97
C ALA A 59 -10.31 3.71 4.41
N VAL A 60 -10.19 4.89 5.02
CA VAL A 60 -8.98 5.28 5.77
C VAL A 60 -8.98 4.52 7.09
N LEU A 61 -8.00 3.63 7.27
CA LEU A 61 -7.84 2.81 8.48
C LEU A 61 -7.08 3.55 9.59
N LYS A 62 -6.15 4.45 9.23
CA LYS A 62 -5.36 5.24 10.18
C LYS A 62 -4.99 6.61 9.61
N ASP A 63 -5.11 7.67 10.39
CA ASP A 63 -4.69 9.00 9.93
C ASP A 63 -3.18 9.07 9.63
N GLU A 64 -2.78 9.78 8.59
CA GLU A 64 -1.38 9.93 8.16
C GLU A 64 -0.48 10.48 9.28
N LYS A 65 -0.95 11.47 10.05
CA LYS A 65 -0.18 12.03 11.17
C LYS A 65 0.02 10.99 12.28
N ALA A 66 -0.92 10.06 12.43
CA ALA A 66 -0.80 8.95 13.36
C ALA A 66 0.10 7.81 12.82
N ILE A 67 0.37 7.75 11.52
CA ILE A 67 1.30 6.79 10.92
C ILE A 67 2.74 7.21 11.19
N TYR A 68 3.06 8.49 11.00
CA TYR A 68 4.43 8.98 11.12
C TYR A 68 4.74 9.60 12.49
N GLY A 69 3.72 9.87 13.30
CA GLY A 69 3.86 10.66 14.52
C GLY A 69 4.34 12.08 14.20
N ALA A 70 4.15 13.01 15.14
CA ALA A 70 4.93 14.24 15.10
C ALA A 70 6.39 13.84 15.37
N LYS A 71 7.20 13.66 14.31
CA LYS A 71 8.66 13.64 14.46
C LYS A 71 9.04 14.92 15.24
N PRO A 72 9.86 14.83 16.30
CA PRO A 72 10.36 16.01 16.99
C PRO A 72 11.15 16.93 16.06
#